data_AF-A0A2H0D0G1-F1
#
_entry.id   AF-A0A2H0D0G1-F1
#
_cell.length_a   1.000
_cell.length_b   1.000
_cell.length_c   1.000
_cell.angle_alpha   90.00
_cell.angle_beta   90.00
_cell.angle_gamma   90.00
#
_symmetry.space_group_name_H-M   'P 1'
#
loop_
_entity.id
_entity.type
_entity.pdbx_description
1 polymer ?
#
loop_
_entity_poly.entity_id
_entity_poly.type
_entity_poly.pdbx_seq_one_letter_code
_entity_poly.pdbx_strand_id
1 'polypeptide(L)'
;MENFEPNFYPNMEKPKEPEKKEIGFEVLKTPEISIREEREAQLLSFILKAKNPEWGTDDTPLAVDVKNYFSENPLSSEVSGFLDEIRALQKDGVDEEVLYTLAFTYGHPERNEGAFEMITKHKSYIKNPQELQQKLFRVLEIFGQSFSSSPLAKKMTVEIEKDKKAREEILDETKARIEKLIAFFKPDSKTTEIRKISLMPTDPLDRINTGSAFVFGEELVLKTHIDNPDNLEHEFSHSMINPIIEKLSQLLTDEQKEKISQLANKKLKQDYGEEYFSLLCEEFIRTYNDVFKKGGKPQSYEDFVQKISGISDDQLQKFLLQSESLKVRCGELGIVTVEDFKNKSQEYFERFEKNQLRDLIFELYQEYSNRPDKETENFERFVLAKFSVRI
;
A
#
# COMPACT_ATOMS: atom_id res chain seq x y z
N MET A 1 19.39 -89.11 1.31
CA MET A 1 18.43 -88.31 0.53
C MET A 1 17.16 -88.24 1.34
N GLU A 2 16.92 -87.10 1.96
CA GLU A 2 15.59 -86.54 2.22
C GLU A 2 15.85 -85.05 2.49
N ASN A 3 15.27 -84.22 1.63
CA ASN A 3 15.65 -82.84 1.41
C ASN A 3 15.16 -81.92 2.53
N PHE A 4 16.09 -81.16 3.08
CA PHE A 4 15.84 -80.00 3.91
C PHE A 4 15.66 -78.78 2.98
N GLU A 5 14.45 -78.23 2.89
CA GLU A 5 14.25 -76.88 2.36
C GLU A 5 13.75 -75.96 3.48
N PRO A 6 14.53 -74.93 3.88
CA PRO A 6 14.10 -73.92 4.83
C PRO A 6 13.23 -72.86 4.15
N ASN A 7 12.04 -72.63 4.71
CA ASN A 7 11.15 -71.51 4.37
C ASN A 7 11.84 -70.17 4.67
N PHE A 8 12.40 -69.53 3.63
CA PHE A 8 12.78 -68.12 3.65
C PHE A 8 11.73 -67.31 2.88
N TYR A 9 10.76 -66.75 3.60
CA TYR A 9 10.08 -65.54 3.17
C TYR A 9 10.26 -64.49 4.26
N PRO A 10 11.10 -63.46 4.06
CA PRO A 10 11.14 -62.33 4.96
C PRO A 10 9.82 -61.58 4.86
N ASN A 11 9.19 -61.33 6.01
CA ASN A 11 8.12 -60.35 6.14
C ASN A 11 8.65 -59.02 5.60
N MET A 12 8.27 -58.65 4.37
CA MET A 12 8.47 -57.30 3.87
C MET A 12 7.55 -56.39 4.66
N GLU A 13 8.08 -55.79 5.73
CA GLU A 13 7.47 -54.61 6.33
C GLU A 13 7.26 -53.59 5.20
N LYS A 14 5.99 -53.21 4.98
CA LYS A 14 5.66 -52.09 4.11
C LYS A 14 6.50 -50.89 4.58
N PRO A 15 7.14 -50.15 3.67
CA PRO A 15 7.82 -48.91 4.05
C PRO A 15 6.80 -48.05 4.80
N LYS A 16 7.10 -47.70 6.05
CA LYS A 16 6.35 -46.64 6.75
C LYS A 16 6.49 -45.41 5.86
N GLU A 17 5.36 -44.94 5.33
CA GLU A 17 5.31 -43.62 4.72
C GLU A 17 5.96 -42.65 5.70
N PRO A 18 6.90 -41.80 5.25
CA PRO A 18 7.45 -40.80 6.13
C PRO A 18 6.28 -39.96 6.64
N GLU A 19 6.08 -39.94 7.96
CA GLU A 19 5.16 -39.01 8.60
C GLU A 19 5.45 -37.63 8.03
N LYS A 20 4.54 -37.12 7.19
CA LYS A 20 4.52 -35.70 6.85
C LYS A 20 4.37 -35.01 8.20
N LYS A 21 5.47 -34.52 8.77
CA LYS A 21 5.40 -33.51 9.82
C LYS A 21 4.60 -32.38 9.22
N GLU A 22 3.32 -32.29 9.58
CA GLU A 22 2.55 -31.08 9.37
C GLU A 22 3.33 -29.98 10.09
N ILE A 23 4.05 -29.18 9.32
CA ILE A 23 4.72 -27.99 9.86
C ILE A 23 3.56 -27.03 10.15
N GLY A 24 2.99 -27.13 11.35
CA GLY A 24 2.03 -26.16 11.84
C GLY A 24 2.62 -24.75 11.71
N PHE A 25 1.79 -23.79 11.33
CA PHE A 25 2.15 -22.37 11.38
C PHE A 25 1.55 -21.74 12.64
N GLU A 26 2.17 -20.68 13.14
CA GLU A 26 1.63 -19.92 14.28
C GLU A 26 1.08 -18.60 13.74
N VAL A 27 -0.21 -18.36 13.94
CA VAL A 27 -0.86 -17.12 13.50
C VAL A 27 -0.24 -15.94 14.24
N LEU A 28 0.11 -14.89 13.51
CA LEU A 28 0.53 -13.61 14.05
C LEU A 28 -0.46 -13.12 15.13
N LYS A 29 0.06 -12.72 16.29
CA LYS A 29 -0.74 -12.03 17.30
C LYS A 29 -0.95 -10.58 16.89
N THR A 30 -2.06 -9.98 17.31
CA THR A 30 -2.31 -8.54 17.12
C THR A 30 -1.10 -7.74 17.61
N PRO A 31 -0.45 -6.95 16.73
CA PRO A 31 0.67 -6.08 17.12
C PRO A 31 0.26 -5.09 18.22
N GLU A 32 1.25 -4.64 19.01
CA GLU A 32 1.05 -3.49 19.89
C GLU A 32 0.83 -2.24 19.04
N ILE A 33 -0.29 -1.53 19.25
CA ILE A 33 -0.62 -0.31 18.50
C ILE A 33 -0.39 0.89 19.40
N SER A 34 0.44 1.82 18.93
CA SER A 34 0.72 3.08 19.61
C SER A 34 0.53 4.24 18.65
N ILE A 35 -0.01 5.35 19.14
CA ILE A 35 -0.09 6.60 18.37
C ILE A 35 1.22 7.35 18.56
N ARG A 36 1.95 7.58 17.47
CA ARG A 36 3.30 8.16 17.52
C ARG A 36 3.42 9.32 16.55
N GLU A 37 3.81 10.47 17.08
CA GLU A 37 4.12 11.64 16.26
C GLU A 37 5.54 11.50 15.69
N GLU A 38 5.66 11.63 14.38
CA GLU A 38 6.92 11.60 13.65
C GLU A 38 7.13 12.99 13.04
N ARG A 39 7.57 13.94 13.87
CA ARG A 39 7.61 15.37 13.55
C ARG A 39 8.37 15.66 12.27
N GLU A 40 9.51 15.02 12.07
CA GLU A 40 10.37 15.23 10.91
C GLU A 40 9.73 14.74 9.60
N ALA A 41 8.95 13.66 9.65
CA ALA A 41 8.14 13.23 8.51
C ALA A 41 7.00 14.23 8.22
N GLN A 42 6.39 14.82 9.25
CA GLN A 42 5.38 15.87 9.04
C GLN A 42 6.02 17.15 8.46
N LEU A 43 7.20 17.56 8.93
CA LEU A 43 7.93 18.71 8.35
C LEU A 43 8.25 18.49 6.87
N LEU A 44 8.57 17.24 6.47
CA LEU A 44 8.78 16.89 5.06
C LEU A 44 7.54 17.23 4.22
N SER A 45 6.32 16.92 4.67
CA SER A 45 5.08 17.26 3.98
C SER A 45 4.93 18.78 3.75
N PHE A 46 5.28 19.59 4.75
CA PHE A 46 5.26 21.05 4.61
C PHE A 46 6.31 21.53 3.61
N ILE A 47 7.50 20.94 3.61
CA ILE A 47 8.56 21.23 2.63
C ILE A 47 8.08 20.88 1.21
N LEU A 48 7.44 19.73 1.02
CA LEU A 48 6.90 19.29 -0.27
C LEU A 48 5.80 20.24 -0.77
N LYS A 49 4.85 20.61 0.08
CA LYS A 49 3.80 21.60 -0.24
C LYS A 49 4.37 22.98 -0.56
N ALA A 50 5.37 23.42 0.21
CA ALA A 50 6.03 24.71 -0.01
C ALA A 50 6.77 24.77 -1.36
N LYS A 51 7.39 23.65 -1.76
CA LYS A 51 8.08 23.53 -3.06
C LYS A 51 7.11 23.35 -4.22
N ASN A 52 6.04 22.61 -4.00
CA ASN A 52 5.01 22.31 -4.97
C ASN A 52 3.63 22.60 -4.38
N PRO A 53 3.04 23.77 -4.67
CA PRO A 53 1.73 24.15 -4.16
C PRO A 53 0.61 23.15 -4.49
N GLU A 54 0.77 22.31 -5.52
CA GLU A 54 -0.20 21.31 -5.94
C GLU A 54 0.00 19.94 -5.25
N TRP A 55 1.07 19.77 -4.47
CA TRP A 55 1.30 18.58 -3.66
C TRP A 55 0.24 18.48 -2.54
N GLY A 56 -0.16 17.26 -2.17
CA GLY A 56 -1.14 17.04 -1.11
C GLY A 56 -2.56 17.56 -1.46
N THR A 57 -3.27 18.07 -0.45
CA THR A 57 -4.63 18.63 -0.57
C THR A 57 -4.64 20.17 -0.48
N ASP A 58 -5.73 20.78 -0.92
CA ASP A 58 -6.13 22.17 -0.64
C ASP A 58 -7.50 22.23 0.10
N ASP A 59 -7.98 21.08 0.61
CA ASP A 59 -9.32 20.95 1.19
C ASP A 59 -9.39 21.42 2.66
N THR A 60 -8.25 21.56 3.34
CA THR A 60 -8.18 21.97 4.75
C THR A 60 -7.76 23.43 4.89
N PRO A 61 -8.25 24.17 5.91
CA PRO A 61 -7.80 25.53 6.18
C PRO A 61 -6.28 25.63 6.35
N LEU A 62 -5.66 24.65 7.02
CA LEU A 62 -4.21 24.63 7.22
C LEU A 62 -3.46 24.43 5.91
N ALA A 63 -3.93 23.55 5.01
CA ALA A 63 -3.30 23.36 3.70
C ALA A 63 -3.32 24.64 2.86
N VAL A 64 -4.45 25.36 2.85
CA VAL A 64 -4.58 26.67 2.19
C VAL A 64 -3.65 27.72 2.83
N ASP A 65 -3.59 27.77 4.15
CA ASP A 65 -2.69 28.67 4.87
C ASP A 65 -1.22 28.40 4.55
N VAL A 66 -0.81 27.13 4.47
CA VAL A 66 0.54 26.71 4.08
C VAL A 66 0.86 27.18 2.67
N LYS A 67 -0.03 26.91 1.71
CA LYS A 67 0.10 27.35 0.30
C LYS A 67 0.30 28.86 0.21
N ASN A 68 -0.53 29.63 0.89
CA ASN A 68 -0.46 31.09 0.88
C ASN A 68 0.82 31.60 1.56
N TYR A 69 1.18 31.07 2.73
CA TYR A 69 2.36 31.51 3.48
C TYR A 69 3.66 31.34 2.68
N PHE A 70 3.86 30.17 2.06
CA PHE A 70 5.07 29.88 1.29
C PHE A 70 5.11 30.56 -0.08
N SER A 71 3.97 31.08 -0.57
CA SER A 71 3.96 31.98 -1.74
C SER A 71 4.65 33.32 -1.44
N GLU A 72 4.56 33.80 -0.19
CA GLU A 72 5.16 35.06 0.27
C GLU A 72 6.51 34.85 0.96
N ASN A 73 6.74 33.64 1.50
CA ASN A 73 7.94 33.27 2.25
C ASN A 73 8.56 32.00 1.63
N PRO A 74 9.22 32.10 0.45
CA PRO A 74 9.77 30.93 -0.22
C PRO A 74 10.78 30.16 0.65
N LEU A 75 10.92 28.87 0.35
CA LEU A 75 11.96 28.03 0.96
C LEU A 75 13.35 28.63 0.76
N SER A 76 14.24 28.43 1.74
CA SER A 76 15.65 28.80 1.59
C SER A 76 16.28 28.09 0.39
N SER A 77 17.33 28.69 -0.19
CA SER A 77 18.03 28.12 -1.34
C SER A 77 18.55 26.71 -1.08
N GLU A 78 18.97 26.41 0.15
CA GLU A 78 19.47 25.11 0.55
C GLU A 78 18.36 24.04 0.58
N VAL A 79 17.22 24.34 1.22
CA VAL A 79 16.07 23.42 1.28
C VAL A 79 15.49 23.21 -0.12
N SER A 80 15.32 24.29 -0.87
CA SER A 80 14.81 24.25 -2.24
C SER A 80 15.73 23.48 -3.19
N GLY A 81 17.05 23.71 -3.08
CA GLY A 81 18.07 23.06 -3.89
C GLY A 81 18.16 21.56 -3.64
N PHE A 82 18.02 21.12 -2.38
CA PHE A 82 17.95 19.69 -2.06
C PHE A 82 16.80 18.99 -2.81
N LEU A 83 15.60 19.56 -2.79
CA LEU A 83 14.46 18.98 -3.50
C LEU A 83 14.64 18.96 -5.02
N ASP A 84 15.31 19.98 -5.57
CA ASP A 84 15.64 20.01 -7.00
C ASP A 84 16.63 18.91 -7.38
N GLU A 85 17.63 18.62 -6.53
CA GLU A 85 18.54 17.50 -6.71
C GLU A 85 17.81 16.16 -6.69
N ILE A 86 16.90 15.93 -5.73
CA ILE A 86 16.12 14.69 -5.66
C ILE A 86 15.22 14.52 -6.88
N ARG A 87 14.54 15.58 -7.32
CA ARG A 87 13.75 15.54 -8.55
C ARG A 87 14.61 15.22 -9.77
N ALA A 88 15.80 15.79 -9.86
CA ALA A 88 16.74 15.52 -10.95
C ALA A 88 17.28 14.08 -10.94
N LEU A 89 17.30 13.42 -9.79
CA LEU A 89 17.75 12.02 -9.64
C LEU A 89 16.68 10.99 -10.00
N GLN A 90 15.48 11.42 -10.41
CA GLN A 90 14.36 10.55 -10.70
C GLN A 90 13.78 10.89 -12.06
N LYS A 91 13.27 9.87 -12.74
CA LYS A 91 12.48 10.09 -13.95
C LYS A 91 11.13 10.67 -13.49
N ASP A 92 11.09 12.00 -13.37
CA ASP A 92 9.94 12.90 -13.14
C ASP A 92 9.50 13.20 -11.68
N GLY A 93 10.42 13.22 -10.71
CA GLY A 93 10.26 13.94 -9.43
C GLY A 93 10.03 13.11 -8.16
N VAL A 94 10.53 13.63 -7.03
CA VAL A 94 10.59 13.09 -5.65
C VAL A 94 9.96 11.69 -5.43
N ASP A 95 10.81 10.72 -5.03
CA ASP A 95 10.40 9.40 -4.53
C ASP A 95 10.09 9.68 -3.08
N GLU A 96 8.88 10.18 -2.91
CA GLU A 96 8.34 10.60 -1.62
C GLU A 96 8.45 9.44 -0.63
N GLU A 97 8.22 8.22 -1.08
CA GLU A 97 8.41 7.00 -0.27
C GLU A 97 9.85 6.90 0.27
N VAL A 98 10.89 7.12 -0.56
CA VAL A 98 12.29 7.16 -0.08
C VAL A 98 12.51 8.28 0.93
N LEU A 99 12.02 9.50 0.66
CA LEU A 99 12.22 10.62 1.59
C LEU A 99 11.49 10.39 2.92
N TYR A 100 10.25 9.89 2.90
CA TYR A 100 9.51 9.54 4.11
C TYR A 100 10.19 8.39 4.86
N THR A 101 10.61 7.33 4.15
CA THR A 101 11.37 6.22 4.75
C THR A 101 12.57 6.74 5.53
N LEU A 102 13.35 7.65 4.93
CA LEU A 102 14.49 8.26 5.58
C LEU A 102 14.07 9.23 6.70
N ALA A 103 13.02 10.03 6.53
CA ALA A 103 12.53 10.94 7.57
C ALA A 103 12.12 10.18 8.84
N PHE A 104 11.50 8.99 8.71
CA PHE A 104 11.13 8.15 9.86
C PHE A 104 12.32 7.59 10.64
N THR A 105 13.52 7.61 10.09
CA THR A 105 14.72 7.21 10.84
C THR A 105 15.28 8.33 11.73
N TYR A 106 14.74 9.55 11.63
CA TYR A 106 15.19 10.68 12.44
C TYR A 106 14.91 10.43 13.92
N GLY A 107 15.96 10.46 14.76
CA GLY A 107 15.85 10.10 16.18
C GLY A 107 15.62 8.60 16.45
N HIS A 108 15.62 7.77 15.40
CA HIS A 108 15.32 6.33 15.44
C HIS A 108 16.43 5.53 14.72
N PRO A 109 17.67 5.51 15.27
CA PRO A 109 18.78 4.80 14.62
C PRO A 109 18.53 3.29 14.46
N GLU A 110 17.66 2.70 15.26
CA GLU A 110 17.19 1.32 15.13
C GLU A 110 16.49 1.03 13.80
N ARG A 111 15.92 2.06 13.14
CA ARG A 111 15.23 1.92 11.84
C ARG A 111 16.19 1.99 10.64
N ASN A 112 17.44 2.40 10.84
CA ASN A 112 18.39 2.68 9.75
C ASN A 112 18.69 1.46 8.88
N GLU A 113 18.95 0.30 9.50
CA GLU A 113 19.36 -0.91 8.77
C GLU A 113 18.26 -1.33 7.79
N GLY A 114 17.04 -1.55 8.27
CA GLY A 114 15.90 -1.90 7.43
C GLY A 114 15.58 -0.85 6.36
N ALA A 115 15.69 0.44 6.68
CA ALA A 115 15.50 1.52 5.72
C ALA A 115 16.51 1.46 4.56
N PHE A 116 17.80 1.31 4.88
CA PHE A 116 18.86 1.27 3.87
C PHE A 116 18.83 -0.02 3.06
N GLU A 117 18.49 -1.15 3.66
CA GLU A 117 18.30 -2.40 2.94
C GLU A 117 17.16 -2.30 1.93
N MET A 118 16.00 -1.79 2.34
CA MET A 118 14.84 -1.60 1.46
C MET A 118 15.18 -0.68 0.28
N ILE A 119 15.76 0.50 0.55
CA ILE A 119 16.15 1.46 -0.49
C ILE A 119 17.17 0.82 -1.44
N THR A 120 18.18 0.13 -0.91
CA THR A 120 19.21 -0.52 -1.74
C THR A 120 18.63 -1.63 -2.63
N LYS A 121 17.70 -2.42 -2.08
CA LYS A 121 17.06 -3.55 -2.78
C LYS A 121 16.14 -3.09 -3.90
N HIS A 122 15.36 -2.03 -3.68
CA HIS A 122 14.26 -1.65 -4.57
C HIS A 122 14.49 -0.35 -5.35
N LYS A 123 15.42 0.51 -4.92
CA LYS A 123 15.64 1.85 -5.49
C LYS A 123 17.08 1.99 -5.98
N SER A 124 17.44 1.19 -6.98
CA SER A 124 18.82 1.04 -7.52
C SER A 124 19.49 2.34 -8.00
N TYR A 125 18.71 3.39 -8.26
CA TYR A 125 19.21 4.72 -8.62
C TYR A 125 19.75 5.51 -7.41
N ILE A 126 19.41 5.12 -6.17
CA ILE A 126 19.96 5.69 -4.93
C ILE A 126 21.26 4.96 -4.59
N LYS A 127 22.40 5.61 -4.89
CA LYS A 127 23.73 5.00 -4.67
C LYS A 127 24.19 5.00 -3.21
N ASN A 128 23.76 5.98 -2.42
CA ASN A 128 24.20 6.16 -1.04
C ASN A 128 23.04 6.64 -0.16
N PRO A 129 22.20 5.70 0.36
CA PRO A 129 21.06 6.04 1.21
C PRO A 129 21.46 6.80 2.48
N GLN A 130 22.63 6.50 3.06
CA GLN A 130 23.12 7.15 4.28
C GLN A 130 23.49 8.62 4.04
N GLU A 131 24.17 8.94 2.95
CA GLU A 131 24.46 10.33 2.59
C GLU A 131 23.18 11.11 2.29
N LEU A 132 22.22 10.48 1.59
CA LEU A 132 20.92 11.09 1.34
C LEU A 132 20.17 11.39 2.64
N GLN A 133 20.16 10.45 3.59
CA GLN A 133 19.58 10.64 4.92
C GLN A 133 20.20 11.84 5.65
N GLN A 134 21.52 11.94 5.68
CA GLN A 134 22.22 13.05 6.34
C GLN A 134 21.87 14.41 5.71
N LYS A 135 21.78 14.47 4.37
CA LYS A 135 21.33 15.67 3.66
C LYS A 135 19.89 16.02 4.01
N LEU A 136 18.99 15.03 4.01
CA LEU A 136 17.59 15.22 4.39
C LEU A 136 17.47 15.73 5.83
N PHE A 137 18.20 15.15 6.78
CA PHE A 137 18.16 15.57 8.19
C PHE A 137 18.59 17.02 8.35
N ARG A 138 19.69 17.42 7.70
CA ARG A 138 20.13 18.81 7.70
C ARG A 138 19.07 19.76 7.13
N VAL A 139 18.43 19.36 6.03
CA VAL A 139 17.35 20.14 5.40
C VAL A 139 16.15 20.28 6.34
N LEU A 140 15.75 19.20 7.01
CA LEU A 140 14.66 19.19 7.99
C LEU A 140 14.98 20.04 9.22
N GLU A 141 16.24 20.03 9.71
CA GLU A 141 16.69 20.88 10.81
C GLU A 141 16.63 22.37 10.44
N ILE A 142 17.18 22.74 9.27
CA ILE A 142 17.17 24.12 8.76
C ILE A 142 15.74 24.62 8.60
N PHE A 143 14.89 23.82 7.95
CA PHE A 143 13.48 24.16 7.78
C PHE A 143 12.75 24.21 9.12
N GLY A 144 12.99 23.26 10.03
CA GLY A 144 12.37 23.21 11.35
C GLY A 144 12.67 24.46 12.18
N GLN A 145 13.88 25.01 12.09
CA GLN A 145 14.26 26.26 12.78
C GLN A 145 13.48 27.48 12.26
N SER A 146 13.33 27.64 10.95
CA SER A 146 12.55 28.74 10.39
C SER A 146 11.04 28.53 10.58
N PHE A 147 10.56 27.31 10.35
CA PHE A 147 9.16 26.93 10.47
C PHE A 147 8.63 27.09 11.90
N SER A 148 9.41 26.74 12.92
CA SER A 148 9.01 26.87 14.32
C SER A 148 8.74 28.31 14.77
N SER A 149 9.28 29.31 14.06
CA SER A 149 8.98 30.73 14.29
C SER A 149 7.77 31.23 13.48
N SER A 150 7.22 30.40 12.59
CA SER A 150 6.08 30.77 11.73
C SER A 150 4.74 30.64 12.47
N PRO A 151 3.69 31.37 12.03
CA PRO A 151 2.34 31.15 12.53
C PRO A 151 1.78 29.76 12.20
N LEU A 152 2.35 29.07 11.21
CA LEU A 152 1.91 27.74 10.79
C LEU A 152 2.27 26.66 11.82
N ALA A 153 3.42 26.78 12.48
CA ALA A 153 3.86 25.78 13.47
C ALA A 153 2.85 25.58 14.59
N LYS A 154 2.29 26.69 15.12
CA LYS A 154 1.25 26.61 16.16
C LYS A 154 -0.03 25.95 15.63
N LYS A 155 -0.44 26.26 14.40
CA LYS A 155 -1.63 25.65 13.78
C LYS A 155 -1.44 24.15 13.57
N MET A 156 -0.27 23.75 13.06
CA MET A 156 0.11 22.34 12.90
C MET A 156 0.03 21.60 14.24
N THR A 157 0.67 22.11 15.30
CA THR A 157 0.62 21.46 16.63
C THR A 157 -0.82 21.29 17.13
N VAL A 158 -1.69 22.28 16.94
CA VAL A 158 -3.10 22.18 17.36
C VAL A 158 -3.85 21.08 16.59
N GLU A 159 -3.70 21.01 15.27
CA GLU A 159 -4.36 19.97 14.46
C GLU A 159 -3.83 18.57 14.80
N ILE A 160 -2.51 18.41 14.95
CA ILE A 160 -1.89 17.14 15.32
C ILE A 160 -2.33 16.66 16.71
N GLU A 161 -2.35 17.54 17.72
CA GLU A 161 -2.79 17.18 19.07
C GLU A 161 -4.28 16.85 19.14
N LYS A 162 -5.10 17.51 18.31
CA LYS A 162 -6.52 17.18 18.17
C LYS A 162 -6.70 15.80 17.54
N ASP A 163 -5.96 15.50 16.47
CA ASP A 163 -6.03 14.21 15.78
C ASP A 163 -5.53 13.06 16.67
N LYS A 164 -4.45 13.26 17.43
CA LYS A 164 -3.95 12.28 18.42
C LYS A 164 -5.04 11.85 19.39
N LYS A 165 -5.75 12.80 19.99
CA LYS A 165 -6.86 12.52 20.91
C LYS A 165 -8.00 11.77 20.21
N ALA A 166 -8.37 12.18 19.01
CA ALA A 166 -9.41 11.49 18.24
C ALA A 166 -9.00 10.05 17.91
N ARG A 167 -7.72 9.78 17.61
CA ARG A 167 -7.20 8.43 17.40
C ARG A 167 -7.21 7.59 18.67
N GLU A 168 -6.90 8.19 19.82
CA GLU A 168 -7.00 7.51 21.11
C GLU A 168 -8.43 7.04 21.38
N GLU A 169 -9.43 7.85 21.04
CA GLU A 169 -10.85 7.52 21.20
C GLU A 169 -11.31 6.34 20.31
N ILE A 170 -10.69 6.13 19.14
CA ILE A 170 -11.03 5.05 18.19
C ILE A 170 -10.00 3.91 18.17
N LEU A 171 -9.08 3.85 19.13
CA LEU A 171 -7.98 2.88 19.10
C LEU A 171 -8.48 1.43 19.19
N ASP A 172 -9.51 1.16 19.99
CA ASP A 172 -10.12 -0.16 20.10
C ASP A 172 -10.78 -0.60 18.78
N GLU A 173 -11.44 0.32 18.07
CA GLU A 173 -11.99 0.03 16.74
C GLU A 173 -10.87 -0.28 15.74
N THR A 174 -9.80 0.51 15.77
CA THR A 174 -8.61 0.32 14.92
C THR A 174 -7.99 -1.06 15.15
N LYS A 175 -7.85 -1.46 16.42
CA LYS A 175 -7.37 -2.77 16.81
C LYS A 175 -8.28 -3.89 16.30
N ALA A 176 -9.60 -3.74 16.46
CA ALA A 176 -10.56 -4.74 15.99
C ALA A 176 -10.53 -4.90 14.46
N ARG A 177 -10.22 -3.84 13.70
CA ARG A 177 -10.04 -3.89 12.24
C ARG A 177 -8.81 -4.69 11.85
N ILE A 178 -7.66 -4.41 12.47
CA ILE A 178 -6.42 -5.16 12.26
C ILE A 178 -6.60 -6.64 12.65
N GLU A 179 -7.28 -6.91 13.75
CA GLU A 179 -7.59 -8.29 14.20
C GLU A 179 -8.42 -9.06 13.17
N LYS A 180 -9.40 -8.42 12.51
CA LYS A 180 -10.17 -9.06 11.44
C LYS A 180 -9.30 -9.42 10.24
N LEU A 181 -8.37 -8.55 9.86
CA LEU A 181 -7.43 -8.83 8.77
C LEU A 181 -6.52 -10.01 9.13
N ILE A 182 -5.92 -10.00 10.33
CA ILE A 182 -5.10 -11.11 10.82
C ILE A 182 -5.90 -12.41 10.89
N ALA A 183 -7.15 -12.37 11.38
CA ALA A 183 -8.01 -13.55 11.46
C ALA A 183 -8.35 -14.14 10.08
N PHE A 184 -8.50 -13.29 9.06
CA PHE A 184 -8.76 -13.73 7.69
C PHE A 184 -7.50 -14.30 7.03
N PHE A 185 -6.43 -13.51 6.96
CA PHE A 185 -5.21 -13.87 6.25
C PHE A 185 -4.38 -14.94 6.99
N LYS A 186 -4.52 -15.02 8.31
CA LYS A 186 -3.78 -15.92 9.19
C LYS A 186 -2.25 -15.86 8.94
N PRO A 187 -1.62 -14.67 8.85
CA PRO A 187 -0.20 -14.57 8.51
C PRO A 187 0.66 -15.36 9.50
N ASP A 188 1.67 -16.06 9.00
CA ASP A 188 2.58 -16.86 9.84
C ASP A 188 3.51 -15.91 10.61
N SER A 189 3.48 -15.97 11.93
CA SER A 189 4.35 -15.19 12.81
C SER A 189 5.85 -15.41 12.55
N LYS A 190 6.23 -16.51 11.88
CA LYS A 190 7.60 -16.79 11.44
C LYS A 190 8.00 -16.10 10.14
N THR A 191 7.02 -15.67 9.33
CA THR A 191 7.27 -14.99 8.04
C THR A 191 6.77 -13.55 8.02
N THR A 192 5.95 -13.16 8.99
CA THR A 192 5.50 -11.79 9.24
C THR A 192 5.97 -11.35 10.62
N GLU A 193 6.97 -10.47 10.64
CA GLU A 193 7.68 -10.06 11.85
C GLU A 193 7.05 -8.86 12.55
N ILE A 194 6.00 -8.24 12.01
CA ILE A 194 5.38 -7.05 12.60
C ILE A 194 4.87 -7.35 14.01
N ARG A 195 5.49 -6.75 15.03
CA ARG A 195 5.10 -6.82 16.45
C ARG A 195 4.55 -5.50 16.96
N LYS A 196 4.87 -4.39 16.30
CA LYS A 196 4.44 -3.05 16.67
C LYS A 196 3.88 -2.29 15.48
N ILE A 197 2.82 -1.53 15.71
CA ILE A 197 2.28 -0.54 14.79
C ILE A 197 2.41 0.85 15.42
N SER A 198 3.11 1.74 14.72
CA SER A 198 3.17 3.17 15.02
C SER A 198 2.20 3.90 14.10
N LEU A 199 1.03 4.23 14.65
CA LEU A 199 -0.01 4.96 13.95
C LEU A 199 0.30 6.45 14.02
N MET A 200 0.62 7.06 12.88
CA MET A 200 0.84 8.49 12.83
C MET A 200 -0.47 9.26 12.95
N PRO A 201 -0.45 10.45 13.56
CA PRO A 201 -1.52 11.42 13.40
C PRO A 201 -1.72 11.77 11.91
N THR A 202 -2.96 12.10 11.55
CA THR A 202 -3.29 12.55 10.20
C THR A 202 -2.44 13.74 9.81
N ASP A 203 -1.77 13.66 8.66
CA ASP A 203 -1.11 14.81 8.09
C ASP A 203 -2.16 15.78 7.52
N PRO A 204 -2.25 17.02 8.02
CA PRO A 204 -3.27 17.97 7.56
C PRO A 204 -3.09 18.42 6.10
N LEU A 205 -1.96 18.09 5.47
CA LEU A 205 -1.65 18.38 4.07
C LEU A 205 -1.91 17.21 3.14
N ASP A 206 -2.14 16.01 3.66
CA ASP A 206 -2.46 14.83 2.85
C ASP A 206 -3.91 14.85 2.36
N ARG A 207 -4.17 14.10 1.28
CA ARG A 207 -5.53 13.84 0.84
C ARG A 207 -6.12 12.72 1.71
N ILE A 208 -7.44 12.75 1.92
CA ILE A 208 -8.13 11.71 2.71
C ILE A 208 -7.96 10.27 2.16
N ASN A 209 -7.70 10.14 0.86
CA ASN A 209 -7.52 8.85 0.19
C ASN A 209 -6.05 8.47 -0.03
N THR A 210 -5.10 9.23 0.50
CA THR A 210 -3.67 8.87 0.45
C THR A 210 -3.25 8.18 1.74
N GLY A 211 -2.48 7.11 1.59
CA GLY A 211 -1.91 6.35 2.69
C GLY A 211 -0.52 5.87 2.33
N SER A 212 0.25 5.50 3.35
CA SER A 212 1.52 4.81 3.17
C SER A 212 1.86 3.95 4.38
N ALA A 213 2.45 2.79 4.11
CA ALA A 213 3.00 1.86 5.09
C ALA A 213 4.52 1.78 4.96
N PHE A 214 5.23 1.88 6.09
CA PHE A 214 6.69 1.78 6.15
C PHE A 214 7.09 0.70 7.15
N VAL A 215 7.91 -0.26 6.72
CA VAL A 215 8.34 -1.40 7.55
C VAL A 215 9.77 -1.19 8.00
N PHE A 216 10.00 -1.25 9.31
CA PHE A 216 11.31 -1.17 9.95
C PHE A 216 11.49 -2.36 10.90
N GLY A 217 11.97 -3.49 10.37
CA GLY A 217 12.05 -4.75 11.12
C GLY A 217 10.67 -5.17 11.64
N GLU A 218 10.52 -5.24 12.97
CA GLU A 218 9.26 -5.62 13.63
C GLU A 218 8.25 -4.45 13.77
N GLU A 219 8.61 -3.22 13.37
CA GLU A 219 7.73 -2.05 13.45
C GLU A 219 7.13 -1.70 12.07
N LEU A 220 5.81 -1.49 12.04
CA LEU A 220 5.09 -0.91 10.92
C LEU A 220 4.64 0.50 11.27
N VAL A 221 5.11 1.50 10.53
CA VAL A 221 4.63 2.88 10.63
C VAL A 221 3.51 3.08 9.60
N LEU A 222 2.34 3.50 10.05
CA LEU A 222 1.17 3.77 9.21
C LEU A 222 0.90 5.27 9.16
N LYS A 223 1.01 5.86 7.97
CA LYS A 223 0.63 7.24 7.65
C LYS A 223 -0.69 7.21 6.87
N THR A 224 -1.80 7.41 7.57
CA THR A 224 -3.15 7.31 7.00
C THR A 224 -4.04 8.43 7.53
N HIS A 225 -5.11 8.77 6.83
CA HIS A 225 -6.09 9.75 7.30
C HIS A 225 -7.11 9.12 8.27
N ILE A 226 -7.38 9.77 9.41
CA ILE A 226 -8.28 9.24 10.45
C ILE A 226 -9.70 8.94 9.93
N ASP A 227 -10.23 9.83 9.08
CA ASP A 227 -11.56 9.68 8.48
C ASP A 227 -11.65 8.61 7.38
N ASN A 228 -10.57 7.88 7.09
CA ASN A 228 -10.54 6.83 6.09
C ASN A 228 -9.99 5.49 6.64
N PRO A 229 -10.80 4.75 7.42
CA PRO A 229 -10.37 3.48 8.00
C PRO A 229 -10.13 2.39 6.94
N ASP A 230 -10.77 2.48 5.76
CA ASP A 230 -10.50 1.55 4.66
C ASP A 230 -9.05 1.68 4.16
N ASN A 231 -8.52 2.90 4.16
CA ASN A 231 -7.13 3.15 3.79
C ASN A 231 -6.15 2.61 4.85
N LEU A 232 -6.50 2.69 6.15
CA LEU A 232 -5.73 2.01 7.20
C LEU A 232 -5.63 0.50 6.97
N GLU A 233 -6.75 -0.13 6.61
CA GLU A 233 -6.78 -1.56 6.30
C GLU A 233 -6.00 -1.89 5.02
N HIS A 234 -6.01 -0.99 4.03
CA HIS A 234 -5.18 -1.08 2.82
C HIS A 234 -3.69 -1.07 3.16
N GLU A 235 -3.23 -0.03 3.84
CA GLU A 235 -1.82 0.13 4.20
C GLU A 235 -1.32 -0.99 5.11
N PHE A 236 -2.11 -1.40 6.10
CA PHE A 236 -1.76 -2.56 6.93
C PHE A 236 -1.63 -3.85 6.11
N SER A 237 -2.46 -4.03 5.08
CA SER A 237 -2.44 -5.24 4.24
C SER A 237 -1.14 -5.39 3.45
N HIS A 238 -0.44 -4.31 3.10
CA HIS A 238 0.89 -4.40 2.47
C HIS A 238 1.89 -5.19 3.31
N SER A 239 1.82 -5.10 4.65
CA SER A 239 2.72 -5.84 5.55
C SER A 239 2.55 -7.36 5.47
N MET A 240 1.39 -7.84 5.00
CA MET A 240 1.09 -9.26 4.82
C MET A 240 1.20 -9.69 3.36
N ILE A 241 0.72 -8.86 2.43
CA ILE A 241 0.63 -9.21 1.01
C ILE A 241 1.99 -9.08 0.32
N ASN A 242 2.75 -8.01 0.54
CA ASN A 242 4.01 -7.79 -0.18
C ASN A 242 4.98 -8.98 0.00
N PRO A 243 5.21 -9.52 1.22
CA PRO A 243 6.07 -10.70 1.40
C PRO A 243 5.56 -11.97 0.68
N ILE A 244 4.25 -12.15 0.57
CA ILE A 244 3.66 -13.27 -0.17
C ILE A 244 3.95 -13.11 -1.67
N ILE A 245 3.80 -11.89 -2.20
CA ILE A 245 4.09 -11.59 -3.60
C ILE A 245 5.58 -11.69 -3.91
N GLU A 246 6.47 -11.30 -2.98
CA GLU A 246 7.91 -11.52 -3.12
C GLU A 246 8.25 -13.01 -3.29
N LYS A 247 7.67 -13.89 -2.45
CA LYS A 247 7.86 -15.34 -2.58
C LYS A 247 7.27 -15.88 -3.88
N LEU A 248 6.09 -15.40 -4.24
CA LEU A 248 5.43 -15.80 -5.48
C LEU A 248 6.26 -15.40 -6.71
N SER A 249 6.87 -14.22 -6.70
CA SER A 249 7.72 -13.72 -7.79
C SER A 249 8.91 -14.63 -8.13
N GLN A 250 9.38 -15.40 -7.13
CA GLN A 250 10.45 -16.39 -7.29
C GLN A 250 9.94 -17.71 -7.91
N LEU A 251 8.63 -17.98 -7.82
CA LEU A 251 7.98 -19.17 -8.36
C LEU A 251 7.43 -18.94 -9.77
N LEU A 252 7.16 -17.69 -10.15
CA LEU A 252 6.58 -17.34 -11.45
C LEU A 252 7.65 -17.25 -12.54
N THR A 253 7.31 -17.78 -13.72
CA THR A 253 8.10 -17.56 -14.95
C THR A 253 7.94 -16.12 -15.45
N ASP A 254 8.85 -15.69 -16.34
CA ASP A 254 8.76 -14.35 -16.94
C ASP A 254 7.49 -14.17 -17.78
N GLU A 255 7.04 -15.23 -18.47
CA GLU A 255 5.77 -15.25 -19.22
C GLU A 255 4.56 -15.03 -18.29
N GLN A 256 4.56 -15.66 -17.11
CA GLN A 256 3.51 -15.47 -16.11
C GLN A 256 3.52 -14.06 -15.53
N LYS A 257 4.71 -13.49 -15.28
CA LYS A 257 4.86 -12.10 -14.83
C LYS A 257 4.33 -11.11 -15.87
N GLU A 258 4.65 -11.31 -17.15
CA GLU A 258 4.12 -10.49 -18.23
C GLU A 258 2.60 -10.62 -18.34
N LYS A 259 2.06 -11.84 -18.21
CA LYS A 259 0.62 -12.08 -18.23
C LYS A 259 -0.12 -11.35 -17.10
N ILE A 260 0.45 -11.27 -15.90
CA ILE A 260 -0.12 -10.46 -14.80
C ILE A 260 -0.27 -9.01 -15.25
N SER A 261 0.79 -8.43 -15.81
CA SER A 261 0.74 -7.06 -16.33
C SER A 261 -0.30 -6.94 -17.43
N GLN A 262 -0.47 -7.91 -18.33
CA GLN A 262 -1.50 -7.87 -19.39
C GLN A 262 -2.94 -7.92 -18.85
N LEU A 263 -3.20 -8.71 -17.79
CA LEU A 263 -4.54 -8.87 -17.19
C LEU A 263 -4.99 -7.68 -16.35
N ALA A 264 -4.05 -6.87 -15.85
CA ALA A 264 -4.34 -5.65 -15.10
C ALA A 264 -4.94 -4.56 -16.02
N ASN A 265 -5.95 -3.85 -15.51
CA ASN A 265 -6.61 -2.79 -16.25
C ASN A 265 -5.71 -1.55 -16.41
N LYS A 266 -5.98 -0.71 -17.43
CA LYS A 266 -5.16 0.48 -17.70
C LYS A 266 -5.21 1.50 -16.56
N LYS A 267 -6.33 1.56 -15.82
CA LYS A 267 -6.51 2.46 -14.68
C LYS A 267 -5.53 2.15 -13.55
N LEU A 268 -5.38 0.88 -13.19
CA LEU A 268 -4.41 0.45 -12.19
C LEU A 268 -2.97 0.75 -12.67
N LYS A 269 -2.67 0.51 -13.95
CA LYS A 269 -1.36 0.82 -14.52
C LYS A 269 -1.00 2.31 -14.51
N GLN A 270 -2.01 3.18 -14.67
CA GLN A 270 -1.82 4.62 -14.56
C GLN A 270 -1.42 5.04 -13.13
N ASP A 271 -1.97 4.37 -12.13
CA ASP A 271 -1.74 4.69 -10.72
C ASP A 271 -0.44 4.06 -10.18
N TYR A 272 -0.05 2.87 -10.67
CA TYR A 272 1.04 2.07 -10.08
C TYR A 272 2.15 1.62 -11.06
N GLY A 273 2.08 2.03 -12.32
CA GLY A 273 3.01 1.61 -13.37
C GLY A 273 2.66 0.25 -13.99
N GLU A 274 3.50 -0.26 -14.90
CA GLU A 274 3.23 -1.51 -15.62
C GLU A 274 3.94 -2.74 -15.03
N GLU A 275 4.73 -2.54 -13.97
CA GLU A 275 5.50 -3.58 -13.31
C GLU A 275 4.57 -4.58 -12.58
N TYR A 276 4.73 -5.86 -12.90
CA TYR A 276 3.84 -6.93 -12.42
C TYR A 276 3.75 -6.98 -10.88
N PHE A 277 4.86 -6.69 -10.18
CA PHE A 277 4.94 -6.80 -8.74
C PHE A 277 3.98 -5.83 -8.06
N SER A 278 4.07 -4.53 -8.41
CA SER A 278 3.20 -3.49 -7.87
C SER A 278 1.74 -3.76 -8.22
N LEU A 279 1.45 -4.10 -9.48
CA LEU A 279 0.10 -4.43 -9.92
C LEU A 279 -0.51 -5.59 -9.13
N LEU A 280 0.29 -6.62 -8.84
CA LEU A 280 -0.17 -7.79 -8.13
C LEU A 280 -0.41 -7.50 -6.64
N CYS A 281 0.51 -6.81 -5.96
CA CYS A 281 0.33 -6.37 -4.58
C CYS A 281 -0.97 -5.58 -4.43
N GLU A 282 -1.14 -4.57 -5.28
CA GLU A 282 -2.31 -3.70 -5.26
C GLU A 282 -3.61 -4.45 -5.53
N GLU A 283 -3.66 -5.32 -6.54
CA GLU A 283 -4.92 -6.04 -6.80
C GLU A 283 -5.25 -7.06 -5.71
N PHE A 284 -4.28 -7.70 -5.08
CA PHE A 284 -4.57 -8.55 -3.91
C PHE A 284 -5.23 -7.74 -2.80
N ILE A 285 -4.68 -6.56 -2.47
CA ILE A 285 -5.18 -5.70 -1.40
C ILE A 285 -6.52 -5.09 -1.76
N ARG A 286 -6.63 -4.47 -2.94
CA ARG A 286 -7.85 -3.79 -3.42
C ARG A 286 -8.98 -4.77 -3.66
N THR A 287 -8.71 -5.96 -4.18
CA THR A 287 -9.77 -6.97 -4.35
C THR A 287 -10.33 -7.41 -3.00
N TYR A 288 -9.48 -7.56 -1.97
CA TYR A 288 -9.96 -7.85 -0.63
C TYR A 288 -10.75 -6.66 -0.03
N ASN A 289 -10.15 -5.47 -0.04
CA ASN A 289 -10.67 -4.29 0.64
C ASN A 289 -11.89 -3.66 -0.04
N ASP A 290 -11.87 -3.53 -1.36
CA ASP A 290 -12.90 -2.80 -2.08
C ASP A 290 -14.10 -3.71 -2.44
N VAL A 291 -13.87 -5.02 -2.52
CA VAL A 291 -14.84 -5.98 -3.05
C VAL A 291 -15.16 -7.07 -2.04
N PHE A 292 -14.19 -7.93 -1.72
CA PHE A 292 -14.45 -9.18 -1.02
C PHE A 292 -14.96 -8.97 0.41
N LYS A 293 -14.27 -8.16 1.22
CA LYS A 293 -14.65 -7.90 2.62
C LYS A 293 -16.02 -7.23 2.75
N LYS A 294 -16.44 -6.50 1.71
CA LYS A 294 -17.73 -5.80 1.62
C LYS A 294 -18.85 -6.71 1.12
N GLY A 295 -18.58 -7.99 0.85
CA GLY A 295 -19.55 -8.94 0.28
C GLY A 295 -19.91 -8.64 -1.17
N GLY A 296 -19.08 -7.87 -1.87
CA GLY A 296 -19.27 -7.50 -3.27
C GLY A 296 -18.77 -8.56 -4.24
N LYS A 297 -18.84 -8.22 -5.53
CA LYS A 297 -18.23 -8.94 -6.66
C LYS A 297 -17.47 -7.96 -7.54
N PRO A 298 -16.50 -8.41 -8.35
CA PRO A 298 -15.88 -7.58 -9.37
C PRO A 298 -16.95 -6.93 -10.26
N GLN A 299 -16.72 -5.67 -10.63
CA GLN A 299 -17.70 -4.87 -11.37
C GLN A 299 -17.93 -5.45 -12.77
N SER A 300 -19.18 -5.77 -13.11
CA SER A 300 -19.55 -6.10 -14.49
C SER A 300 -19.77 -4.85 -15.33
N TYR A 301 -19.87 -5.02 -16.65
CA TYR A 301 -20.21 -3.92 -17.55
C TYR A 301 -21.60 -3.34 -17.22
N GLU A 302 -22.58 -4.18 -16.89
CA GLU A 302 -23.92 -3.76 -16.50
C GLU A 302 -23.89 -2.93 -15.21
N ASP A 303 -23.12 -3.35 -14.20
CA ASP A 303 -22.93 -2.61 -12.96
C ASP A 303 -22.29 -1.23 -13.24
N PHE A 304 -21.34 -1.17 -14.18
CA PHE A 304 -20.72 0.07 -14.64
C PHE A 304 -21.71 0.99 -15.36
N VAL A 305 -22.50 0.47 -16.30
CA VAL A 305 -23.53 1.23 -17.04
C VAL A 305 -24.59 1.79 -16.09
N GLN A 306 -24.99 1.01 -15.09
CA GLN A 306 -25.93 1.49 -14.07
C GLN A 306 -25.33 2.65 -13.26
N LYS A 307 -24.05 2.56 -12.88
CA LYS A 307 -23.33 3.63 -12.16
C LYS A 307 -23.29 4.92 -12.97
N ILE A 308 -22.90 4.87 -14.25
CA ILE A 308 -22.84 6.08 -15.10
C ILE A 308 -24.24 6.63 -15.41
N SER A 309 -25.27 5.78 -15.44
CA SER A 309 -26.65 6.23 -15.68
C SER A 309 -27.24 7.01 -14.51
N GLY A 310 -26.66 6.84 -13.31
CA GLY A 310 -27.07 7.52 -12.08
C GLY A 310 -26.40 8.87 -11.83
N ILE A 311 -25.50 9.34 -12.70
CA ILE A 311 -24.80 10.62 -12.52
C ILE A 311 -25.33 11.71 -13.46
N SER A 312 -25.33 12.96 -13.00
CA SER A 312 -25.61 14.14 -13.83
C SER A 312 -24.34 14.73 -14.44
N ASP A 313 -24.50 15.59 -15.45
CA ASP A 313 -23.37 16.34 -16.03
C ASP A 313 -22.65 17.19 -14.97
N ASP A 314 -23.39 17.84 -14.06
CA ASP A 314 -22.80 18.60 -12.96
C ASP A 314 -21.95 17.73 -12.04
N GLN A 315 -22.39 16.49 -11.76
CA GLN A 315 -21.60 15.54 -10.98
C GLN A 315 -20.37 15.08 -11.76
N LEU A 316 -20.50 14.80 -13.06
CA LEU A 316 -19.36 14.45 -13.91
C LEU A 316 -18.31 15.57 -13.92
N GLN A 317 -18.72 16.83 -14.08
CA GLN A 317 -17.78 17.97 -14.05
C GLN A 317 -17.07 18.08 -12.70
N LYS A 318 -17.77 17.87 -11.58
CA LYS A 318 -17.14 17.83 -10.26
C LYS A 318 -16.10 16.72 -10.17
N PHE A 319 -16.41 15.52 -10.65
CA PHE A 319 -15.45 14.41 -10.63
C PHE A 319 -14.23 14.69 -11.52
N LEU A 320 -14.41 15.31 -12.69
CA LEU A 320 -13.32 15.69 -13.59
C LEU A 320 -12.41 16.77 -12.99
N LEU A 321 -12.96 17.69 -12.20
CA LEU A 321 -12.19 18.70 -11.47
C LEU A 321 -11.40 18.09 -10.29
N GLN A 322 -11.92 17.04 -9.68
CA GLN A 322 -11.33 16.41 -8.50
C GLN A 322 -10.33 15.30 -8.84
N SER A 323 -10.33 14.77 -10.07
CA SER A 323 -9.50 13.64 -10.47
C SER A 323 -8.85 13.89 -11.84
N GLU A 324 -7.56 14.25 -11.82
CA GLU A 324 -6.78 14.42 -13.04
C GLU A 324 -6.69 13.10 -13.84
N SER A 325 -6.57 11.95 -13.17
CA SER A 325 -6.56 10.65 -13.85
C SER A 325 -7.89 10.35 -14.56
N LEU A 326 -9.03 10.63 -13.93
CA LEU A 326 -10.34 10.52 -14.60
C LEU A 326 -10.44 11.47 -15.80
N LYS A 327 -9.99 12.71 -15.64
CA LYS A 327 -9.99 13.73 -16.69
C LYS A 327 -9.15 13.32 -17.89
N VAL A 328 -7.96 12.76 -17.67
CA VAL A 328 -7.12 12.20 -18.74
C VAL A 328 -7.85 11.06 -19.45
N ARG A 329 -8.42 10.09 -18.72
CA ARG A 329 -9.15 8.96 -19.33
C ARG A 329 -10.35 9.41 -20.16
N CYS A 330 -11.15 10.33 -19.62
CA CYS A 330 -12.30 10.89 -20.34
C CYS A 330 -11.84 11.71 -21.55
N GLY A 331 -10.75 12.48 -21.43
CA GLY A 331 -10.14 13.23 -22.53
C GLY A 331 -9.65 12.34 -23.68
N GLU A 332 -8.99 11.22 -23.37
CA GLU A 332 -8.53 10.22 -24.37
C GLU A 332 -9.68 9.68 -25.22
N LEU A 333 -10.88 9.59 -24.65
CA LEU A 333 -12.07 9.12 -25.33
C LEU A 333 -12.96 10.27 -25.80
N GLY A 334 -12.63 11.54 -25.55
CA GLY A 334 -13.49 12.69 -25.85
C GLY A 334 -14.85 12.62 -25.15
N ILE A 335 -14.86 12.28 -23.87
CA ILE A 335 -16.04 12.26 -23.00
C ILE A 335 -16.09 13.60 -22.24
N VAL A 336 -17.09 14.43 -22.54
CA VAL A 336 -17.30 15.72 -21.86
C VAL A 336 -18.68 15.81 -21.19
N THR A 337 -19.63 15.00 -21.64
CA THR A 337 -20.97 14.87 -21.05
C THR A 337 -21.24 13.42 -20.61
N VAL A 338 -22.26 13.23 -19.77
CA VAL A 338 -22.78 11.91 -19.39
C VAL A 338 -23.29 11.16 -20.62
N GLU A 339 -23.84 11.86 -21.61
CA GLU A 339 -24.28 11.25 -22.86
C GLU A 339 -23.10 10.69 -23.67
N ASP A 340 -21.99 11.43 -23.75
CA ASP A 340 -20.75 10.88 -24.34
C ASP A 340 -20.28 9.64 -23.57
N PHE A 341 -20.38 9.70 -22.24
CA PHE A 341 -19.96 8.60 -21.38
C PHE A 341 -20.80 7.35 -21.62
N LYS A 342 -22.13 7.49 -21.76
CA LYS A 342 -23.04 6.39 -22.13
C LYS A 342 -22.70 5.83 -23.50
N ASN A 343 -22.50 6.71 -24.49
CA ASN A 343 -22.19 6.30 -25.87
C ASN A 343 -20.82 5.59 -25.98
N LYS A 344 -19.86 5.94 -25.13
CA LYS A 344 -18.51 5.35 -25.10
C LYS A 344 -18.29 4.39 -23.94
N SER A 345 -19.37 3.98 -23.27
CA SER A 345 -19.30 3.22 -22.02
C SER A 345 -18.62 1.87 -22.20
N GLN A 346 -18.92 1.14 -23.28
CA GLN A 346 -18.27 -0.13 -23.59
C GLN A 346 -16.75 0.04 -23.79
N GLU A 347 -16.34 1.02 -24.59
CA GLU A 347 -14.92 1.29 -24.85
C GLU A 347 -14.19 1.72 -23.58
N TYR A 348 -14.81 2.60 -22.78
CA TYR A 348 -14.26 3.01 -21.49
C TYR A 348 -14.11 1.81 -20.55
N PHE A 349 -15.14 0.98 -20.45
CA PHE A 349 -15.14 -0.18 -19.57
C PHE A 349 -14.04 -1.17 -19.94
N GLU A 350 -13.98 -1.59 -21.20
CA GLU A 350 -12.97 -2.54 -21.69
C GLU A 350 -11.54 -2.01 -21.51
N ARG A 351 -11.33 -0.70 -21.68
CA ARG A 351 -10.00 -0.10 -21.59
C ARG A 351 -9.55 0.19 -20.16
N PHE A 352 -10.46 0.64 -19.29
CA PHE A 352 -10.09 1.23 -18.00
C PHE A 352 -10.69 0.56 -16.77
N GLU A 353 -11.84 -0.12 -16.87
CA GLU A 353 -12.50 -0.71 -15.69
C GLU A 353 -12.36 -2.24 -15.66
N LYS A 354 -12.51 -2.92 -16.80
CA LYS A 354 -12.38 -4.38 -16.91
C LYS A 354 -11.02 -4.85 -16.43
N ASN A 355 -11.01 -5.65 -15.37
CA ASN A 355 -9.81 -6.07 -14.68
C ASN A 355 -9.82 -7.59 -14.48
N GLN A 356 -9.25 -8.30 -15.43
CA GLN A 356 -9.24 -9.76 -15.39
C GLN A 356 -8.33 -10.30 -14.27
N LEU A 357 -7.32 -9.52 -13.86
CA LEU A 357 -6.47 -9.86 -12.72
C LEU A 357 -7.30 -9.85 -11.42
N ARG A 358 -8.16 -8.85 -11.24
CA ARG A 358 -9.10 -8.77 -10.11
C ARG A 358 -10.06 -9.96 -10.07
N ASP A 359 -10.60 -10.36 -11.21
CA ASP A 359 -11.51 -11.51 -11.29
C ASP A 359 -10.82 -12.80 -10.80
N LEU A 360 -9.59 -13.06 -11.27
CA LEU A 360 -8.79 -14.21 -10.85
C LEU A 360 -8.48 -14.19 -9.35
N ILE A 361 -8.08 -13.04 -8.82
CA ILE A 361 -7.78 -12.87 -7.39
C ILE A 361 -9.05 -13.02 -6.54
N PHE A 362 -10.19 -12.52 -7.02
CA PHE A 362 -11.46 -12.66 -6.32
C PHE A 362 -11.88 -14.13 -6.19
N GLU A 363 -11.71 -14.93 -7.25
CA GLU A 363 -11.93 -16.37 -7.21
C GLU A 363 -11.02 -17.06 -6.18
N LEU A 364 -9.75 -16.66 -6.10
CA LEU A 364 -8.82 -17.18 -5.08
C LEU A 364 -9.32 -16.86 -3.66
N TYR A 365 -9.83 -15.66 -3.41
CA TYR A 365 -10.41 -15.32 -2.11
C TYR A 365 -11.68 -16.13 -1.80
N GLN A 366 -12.54 -16.34 -2.79
CA GLN A 366 -13.74 -17.18 -2.62
C GLN A 366 -13.35 -18.62 -2.27
N GLU A 367 -12.40 -19.21 -2.99
CA GLU A 367 -11.92 -20.55 -2.72
C GLU A 367 -11.25 -20.66 -1.36
N TYR A 368 -10.37 -19.70 -1.02
CA TYR A 368 -9.74 -19.64 0.28
C TYR A 368 -10.80 -19.60 1.39
N SER A 369 -11.79 -18.72 1.29
CA SER A 369 -12.84 -18.58 2.31
C SER A 369 -13.74 -19.81 2.45
N ASN A 370 -13.97 -20.53 1.35
CA ASN A 370 -14.83 -21.72 1.29
C ASN A 370 -14.09 -23.04 1.50
N ARG A 371 -12.76 -23.02 1.72
CA ARG A 371 -11.97 -24.24 1.93
C ARG A 371 -12.45 -25.01 3.18
N PRO A 372 -12.42 -26.36 3.14
CA PRO A 372 -12.82 -27.17 4.28
C PRO A 372 -11.84 -27.03 5.46
N ASP A 373 -10.55 -26.97 5.19
CA ASP A 373 -9.49 -26.98 6.21
C ASP A 373 -9.03 -25.56 6.57
N LYS A 374 -9.89 -24.83 7.29
CA LYS A 374 -9.60 -23.43 7.68
C LYS A 374 -8.46 -23.29 8.69
N GLU A 375 -8.19 -24.34 9.46
CA GLU A 375 -7.23 -24.28 10.58
C GLU A 375 -5.81 -24.71 10.23
N THR A 376 -5.61 -25.46 9.14
CA THR A 376 -4.30 -26.04 8.80
C THR A 376 -3.54 -25.28 7.70
N GLU A 377 -4.20 -24.35 7.02
CA GLU A 377 -3.63 -23.57 5.92
C GLU A 377 -3.89 -22.07 6.11
N ASN A 378 -2.82 -21.27 6.03
CA ASN A 378 -2.91 -19.81 5.98
C ASN A 378 -2.97 -19.29 4.54
N PHE A 379 -3.24 -17.99 4.38
CA PHE A 379 -3.38 -17.38 3.08
C PHE A 379 -2.10 -17.46 2.24
N GLU A 380 -0.93 -17.25 2.85
CA GLU A 380 0.37 -17.38 2.16
C GLU A 380 0.51 -18.75 1.49
N ARG A 381 0.36 -19.85 2.25
CA ARG A 381 0.50 -21.22 1.73
C ARG A 381 -0.52 -21.50 0.63
N PHE A 382 -1.77 -21.08 0.83
CA PHE A 382 -2.83 -21.25 -0.14
C PHE A 382 -2.49 -20.54 -1.47
N VAL A 383 -2.10 -19.27 -1.42
CA VAL A 383 -1.76 -18.48 -2.61
C VAL A 383 -0.55 -19.06 -3.33
N LEU A 384 0.53 -19.39 -2.61
CA LEU A 384 1.74 -19.94 -3.22
C LEU A 384 1.48 -21.30 -3.92
N ALA A 385 0.54 -22.09 -3.42
CA ALA A 385 0.17 -23.38 -4.03
C ALA A 385 -0.77 -23.25 -5.24
N LYS A 386 -1.57 -22.18 -5.30
CA LYS A 386 -2.69 -22.07 -6.26
C LYS A 386 -2.50 -21.01 -7.34
N PHE A 387 -1.76 -19.95 -7.08
CA PHE A 387 -1.68 -18.82 -8.01
C PHE A 387 -0.91 -19.19 -9.28
N SER A 388 0.26 -19.83 -9.15
CA SER A 388 1.15 -20.17 -10.26
C SER A 388 0.56 -21.15 -11.27
N VAL A 389 -0.50 -21.90 -10.94
CA VAL A 389 -1.19 -22.80 -11.88
C VAL A 389 -2.35 -22.11 -12.61
N ARG A 390 -2.76 -20.92 -12.17
CA ARG A 390 -3.88 -20.15 -12.75
C ARG A 390 -3.40 -19.06 -13.70
N ILE A 391 -2.24 -18.49 -13.39
CA ILE A 391 -1.56 -17.51 -14.22
C ILE A 391 -0.72 -18.23 -15.25
#